data_AF-A0A7S2F7U2-F1
#
_entry.id   AF-A0A7S2F7U2-F1
#
_cell.length_a   1.000
_cell.length_b   1.000
_cell.length_c   1.000
_cell.angle_alpha   90.00
_cell.angle_beta   90.00
_cell.angle_gamma   90.00
#
_symmetry.space_group_name_H-M   'P 1'
#
loop_
_entity.id
_entity.type
_entity.pdbx_description
1 polymer ?
#
loop_
_entity_poly.entity_id
_entity_poly.type
_entity_poly.pdbx_seq_one_letter_code
_entity_poly.pdbx_strand_id
1 'polypeptide(L)'
;DFMSDSWRDTRVEKVVSLCIHYNGKPAVLVSLLAAFGMFSLNVLNKTPKLHNMVEQQEELAPWSLVVGYTVLVLATLSWHHLPSWLGGSRGRPVFFDKLCVHQYNSELKSSGIRSFAAFIARSQNMLLLWSPDCSK
;
A
#
# COMPACT_ATOMS: atom_id res chain seq x y z
N ASP A 1 -0.86 -8.23 -12.49
CA ASP A 1 -1.06 -6.90 -13.13
C ASP A 1 0.21 -6.48 -13.83
N PHE A 2 0.09 -5.69 -14.90
CA PHE A 2 1.22 -5.08 -15.59
C PHE A 2 1.42 -3.66 -15.06
N MET A 3 2.62 -3.32 -14.58
CA MET A 3 2.93 -2.01 -14.04
C MET A 3 3.84 -1.23 -14.99
N SER A 4 3.37 -0.06 -15.43
CA SER A 4 4.15 0.91 -16.22
C SER A 4 4.35 2.18 -15.42
N ASP A 5 5.56 2.73 -15.46
CA ASP A 5 5.99 3.77 -14.53
C ASP A 5 7.11 4.63 -15.14
N SER A 6 7.25 5.87 -14.67
CA SER A 6 8.30 6.78 -15.14
C SER A 6 9.66 6.36 -14.55
N TRP A 7 10.72 6.48 -15.34
CA TRP A 7 12.08 6.14 -14.89
C TRP A 7 12.65 7.16 -13.88
N ARG A 8 11.97 8.30 -13.70
CA ARG A 8 12.44 9.43 -12.91
C ARG A 8 11.90 9.45 -11.49
N ASP A 9 10.76 8.82 -11.22
CA ASP A 9 10.16 8.82 -9.88
C ASP A 9 11.00 8.01 -8.88
N THR A 10 10.95 8.41 -7.61
CA THR A 10 11.75 7.76 -6.57
C THR A 10 11.19 6.38 -6.23
N ARG A 11 12.05 5.47 -5.78
CA ARG A 11 11.62 4.11 -5.40
C ARG A 11 10.58 4.13 -4.27
N VAL A 12 10.63 5.12 -3.38
CA VAL A 12 9.74 5.22 -2.23
C VAL A 12 8.32 5.55 -2.67
N GLU A 13 8.14 6.52 -3.56
CA GLU A 13 6.81 6.91 -4.08
C GLU A 13 6.11 5.73 -4.77
N LYS A 14 6.87 4.93 -5.50
CA LYS A 14 6.39 3.71 -6.17
C LYS A 14 5.93 2.67 -5.15
N VAL A 15 6.76 2.40 -4.15
CA VAL A 15 6.45 1.43 -3.09
C VAL A 15 5.22 1.89 -2.30
N VAL A 16 5.16 3.17 -1.91
CA VAL A 16 4.02 3.72 -1.17
C VAL A 16 2.73 3.66 -2.01
N SER A 17 2.79 4.04 -3.29
CA SER A 17 1.62 3.97 -4.18
C SER A 17 1.11 2.53 -4.35
N LEU A 18 2.03 1.57 -4.48
CA LEU A 18 1.68 0.15 -4.54
C LEU A 18 1.09 -0.35 -3.22
N CYS A 19 1.68 0.03 -2.10
CA CYS A 19 1.15 -0.27 -0.76
C CYS A 19 -0.28 0.26 -0.61
N ILE A 20 -0.54 1.51 -0.97
CA ILE A 20 -1.89 2.09 -0.91
C ILE A 20 -2.85 1.35 -1.84
N HIS A 21 -2.45 1.09 -3.10
CA HIS A 21 -3.31 0.44 -4.08
C HIS A 21 -3.71 -0.99 -3.69
N TYR A 22 -2.74 -1.80 -3.29
CA TYR A 22 -2.97 -3.22 -2.99
C TYR A 22 -3.41 -3.48 -1.55
N ASN A 23 -2.92 -2.71 -0.57
CA ASN A 23 -3.17 -2.94 0.85
C ASN A 23 -4.21 -1.98 1.45
N GLY A 24 -4.61 -0.93 0.74
CA GLY A 24 -5.46 0.14 1.30
C GLY A 24 -6.82 -0.35 1.79
N LYS A 25 -7.55 -1.16 1.00
CA LYS A 25 -8.87 -1.68 1.40
C LYS A 25 -8.83 -2.48 2.71
N PRO A 26 -8.00 -3.53 2.83
CA PRO A 26 -7.92 -4.26 4.09
C PRO A 26 -7.35 -3.42 5.24
N ALA A 27 -6.40 -2.51 4.96
CA ALA A 27 -5.86 -1.62 5.98
C ALA A 27 -6.93 -0.72 6.59
N VAL A 28 -7.81 -0.13 5.77
CA VAL A 28 -8.94 0.69 6.24
C VAL A 28 -9.88 -0.17 7.09
N LEU A 29 -10.29 -1.34 6.61
CA LEU A 29 -11.21 -2.22 7.37
C LEU A 29 -10.66 -2.59 8.74
N VAL A 30 -9.40 -3.04 8.82
CA VAL A 30 -8.78 -3.44 10.09
C VAL A 30 -8.54 -2.24 11.00
N SER A 31 -8.19 -1.07 10.45
CA SER A 31 -8.04 0.16 11.23
C SER A 31 -9.36 0.62 11.86
N LEU A 32 -10.48 0.50 11.14
CA LEU A 32 -11.81 0.83 11.65
C LEU A 32 -12.23 -0.12 12.77
N LEU A 33 -11.98 -1.43 12.60
CA LEU A 33 -12.25 -2.43 13.63
C LEU A 33 -11.41 -2.18 14.90
N ALA A 34 -10.13 -1.85 14.73
CA ALA A 34 -9.25 -1.53 15.86
C ALA A 34 -9.68 -0.25 16.58
N ALA A 35 -10.02 0.80 15.83
CA ALA A 35 -10.52 2.06 16.38
C ALA A 35 -11.85 1.85 17.15
N PHE A 36 -12.77 1.06 16.59
CA PHE A 36 -14.04 0.72 17.23
C PHE A 36 -13.85 -0.12 18.50
N GLY A 37 -12.94 -1.11 18.47
CA GLY A 37 -12.58 -1.89 19.65
C GLY A 37 -12.02 -1.00 20.77
N MET A 38 -11.10 -0.09 20.43
CA MET A 38 -10.55 0.86 21.40
C MET A 38 -11.57 1.88 21.90
N PHE A 39 -12.49 2.34 21.05
CA PHE A 39 -13.60 3.17 21.46
C PHE A 39 -14.51 2.44 22.46
N SER A 40 -14.82 1.17 22.20
CA SER A 40 -15.60 0.34 23.12
C SER A 40 -14.90 0.19 24.48
N LEU A 41 -13.59 -0.04 24.50
CA LEU A 41 -12.80 -0.10 25.73
C LEU A 41 -12.80 1.24 26.50
N ASN A 42 -12.75 2.37 25.79
CA ASN A 42 -12.88 3.70 26.38
C ASN A 42 -14.24 3.88 27.05
N VAL A 43 -15.33 3.51 26.38
CA VAL A 43 -16.70 3.58 26.95
C VAL A 43 -16.83 2.71 28.20
N LEU A 44 -16.14 1.56 28.25
CA LEU A 44 -16.09 0.67 29.40
C LEU A 44 -15.13 1.16 30.52
N ASN A 45 -14.50 2.33 30.37
CA ASN A 45 -13.49 2.86 31.30
C ASN A 45 -12.34 1.88 31.57
N LYS A 46 -11.95 1.08 30.56
CA LYS A 46 -10.85 0.11 30.64
C LYS A 46 -9.53 0.62 30.09
N THR A 47 -9.51 1.85 29.59
CA THR A 47 -8.31 2.49 29.04
C THR A 47 -7.61 3.35 30.07
N PRO A 48 -6.28 3.52 29.94
CA PRO A 48 -5.55 4.42 30.81
C PRO A 48 -6.02 5.85 30.55
N LYS A 49 -6.58 6.49 31.58
CA LYS A 49 -6.84 7.93 31.58
C LYS A 49 -5.50 8.64 31.75
N LEU A 50 -5.17 9.54 30.83
CA LEU A 50 -4.01 10.40 31.01
C LEU A 50 -4.39 11.40 32.11
N HIS A 51 -3.77 11.28 33.29
CA HIS A 51 -4.03 12.21 34.37
C HIS A 51 -3.24 13.50 34.10
N ASN A 52 -3.91 14.50 33.54
CA ASN A 52 -3.32 15.83 33.43
C ASN A 52 -3.27 16.46 34.82
N MET A 53 -2.06 16.75 35.29
CA MET A 53 -1.78 17.46 36.55
C MET A 53 -2.16 18.96 36.50
N VAL A 54 -2.70 19.41 35.35
CA VAL A 54 -3.10 20.79 35.10
C VAL A 54 -4.60 20.76 34.79
N GLU A 55 -5.38 21.19 35.79
CA GLU A 55 -6.73 21.74 35.62
C GLU A 55 -7.80 20.80 35.03
N GLN A 56 -8.40 19.96 35.90
CA GLN A 56 -9.80 19.47 35.97
C GLN A 56 -10.63 19.11 34.71
N GLN A 57 -10.09 19.13 33.49
CA GLN A 57 -10.69 18.53 32.31
C GLN A 57 -10.20 17.09 32.21
N GLU A 58 -11.12 16.13 32.32
CA GLU A 58 -10.87 14.77 31.84
C GLU A 58 -10.61 14.87 30.34
N GLU A 59 -9.33 15.03 29.95
CA GLU A 59 -8.96 14.89 28.56
C GLU A 59 -9.20 13.44 28.17
N LEU A 60 -10.25 13.22 27.36
CA LEU A 60 -10.43 11.99 26.61
C LEU A 60 -9.18 11.80 25.75
N ALA A 61 -8.17 11.11 26.26
CA ALA A 61 -7.06 10.64 25.45
C ALA A 61 -7.66 9.80 24.31
N PRO A 62 -7.57 10.23 23.04
CA PRO A 62 -8.33 9.62 21.96
C PRO A 62 -7.61 8.36 21.48
N TRP A 63 -7.46 7.38 22.36
CA TRP A 63 -6.80 6.10 22.10
C TRP A 63 -7.36 5.38 20.89
N SER A 64 -8.65 5.58 20.59
CA SER A 64 -9.29 5.07 19.37
C SER A 64 -8.66 5.65 18.09
N LEU A 65 -8.33 6.95 18.07
CA LEU A 65 -7.66 7.59 16.94
C LEU A 65 -6.21 7.15 16.84
N VAL A 66 -5.49 7.12 17.96
CA VAL A 66 -4.07 6.71 18.00
C VAL A 66 -3.92 5.28 17.49
N VAL A 67 -4.72 4.35 18.02
CA VAL A 67 -4.66 2.95 17.60
C VAL A 67 -5.16 2.78 16.17
N GLY A 68 -6.27 3.42 15.80
CA GLY A 68 -6.79 3.37 14.44
C GLY A 68 -5.76 3.83 13.40
N TYR A 69 -5.13 4.98 13.63
CA TYR A 69 -4.09 5.51 12.74
C TYR A 69 -2.85 4.62 12.70
N THR A 70 -2.39 4.14 13.86
CA THR A 70 -1.22 3.24 13.94
C THR A 70 -1.47 1.95 13.15
N VAL A 71 -2.65 1.34 13.33
CA VAL A 71 -3.04 0.12 12.60
C VAL A 71 -3.17 0.40 11.12
N LEU A 72 -3.73 1.54 10.72
CA LEU A 72 -3.83 1.94 9.30
C LEU A 72 -2.44 2.00 8.64
N VAL A 73 -1.48 2.68 9.27
CA VAL A 73 -0.10 2.82 8.74
C VAL A 73 0.58 1.47 8.66
N LEU A 74 0.57 0.70 9.75
CA LEU A 74 1.20 -0.61 9.79
C LEU A 74 0.57 -1.56 8.77
N ALA A 75 -0.76 -1.66 8.73
CA ALA A 75 -1.43 -2.50 7.75
C ALA A 75 -1.13 -2.05 6.31
N THR A 76 -1.15 -0.75 6.00
CA THR A 76 -0.84 -0.28 4.64
C THR A 76 0.57 -0.69 4.21
N LEU A 77 1.55 -0.61 5.11
CA LEU A 77 2.94 -0.95 4.82
C LEU A 77 3.21 -2.45 4.85
N SER A 78 2.60 -3.23 5.74
CA SER A 78 2.96 -4.62 5.98
C SER A 78 1.87 -5.66 5.66
N TRP A 79 0.70 -5.25 5.17
CA TRP A 79 -0.40 -6.19 4.89
C TRP A 79 0.01 -7.29 3.92
N HIS A 80 0.85 -6.98 2.93
CA HIS A 80 1.34 -7.96 1.96
C HIS A 80 2.19 -9.09 2.58
N HIS A 81 2.73 -8.91 3.79
CA HIS A 81 3.39 -9.96 4.56
C HIS A 81 2.40 -10.84 5.36
N LEU A 82 1.23 -10.33 5.73
CA LEU A 82 0.25 -11.02 6.58
C LEU A 82 -0.29 -12.34 5.99
N PRO A 83 -0.71 -12.40 4.71
CA PRO A 83 -1.17 -13.63 4.07
C PRO A 83 -0.11 -14.74 4.10
N SER A 84 1.17 -14.39 4.01
CA SER A 84 2.26 -15.37 4.06
C SER A 84 2.43 -16.01 5.44
N TRP A 85 1.99 -15.33 6.52
CA TRP A 85 2.03 -15.85 7.89
C TRP A 85 0.76 -16.62 8.26
N LEU A 86 -0.38 -16.28 7.64
CA LEU A 86 -1.67 -16.93 7.88
C LEU A 86 -1.96 -18.10 6.92
N GLY A 87 -0.96 -18.59 6.19
CA GLY A 87 -1.10 -19.71 5.24
C GLY A 87 -1.91 -19.37 3.97
N GLY A 88 -2.13 -18.09 3.69
CA GLY A 88 -2.80 -17.61 2.48
C GLY A 88 -1.88 -17.57 1.27
N SER A 89 -2.47 -17.67 0.07
CA SER A 89 -1.75 -17.58 -1.20
C SER A 89 -0.90 -16.31 -1.29
N ARG A 90 0.38 -16.45 -1.69
CA ARG A 90 1.26 -15.32 -2.01
C ARG A 90 0.53 -14.37 -2.96
N GLY A 91 0.60 -13.07 -2.67
CA GLY A 91 -0.14 -12.01 -3.38
C GLY A 91 0.01 -12.08 -4.90
N ARG A 92 -0.93 -11.47 -5.62
CA ARG A 92 -0.97 -11.49 -7.09
C ARG A 92 0.41 -11.10 -7.66
N PRO A 93 1.00 -11.92 -8.54
CA PRO A 93 2.26 -11.56 -9.18
C PRO A 93 2.05 -10.28 -10.00
N VAL A 94 2.81 -9.24 -9.68
CA VAL A 94 2.87 -7.99 -10.43
C VAL A 94 4.12 -8.05 -11.29
N PHE A 95 3.94 -7.93 -12.60
CA PHE A 95 5.06 -7.85 -13.53
C PHE A 95 5.51 -6.39 -13.56
N PHE A 96 6.75 -6.16 -13.16
CA PHE A 96 7.35 -4.83 -13.11
C PHE A 96 8.17 -4.61 -14.38
N ASP A 97 7.77 -3.65 -15.21
CA ASP A 97 8.51 -3.29 -16.41
C ASP A 97 9.80 -2.52 -16.04
N LYS A 98 10.88 -3.26 -15.79
CA LYS A 98 12.24 -2.71 -15.69
C LYS A 98 13.16 -3.18 -16.80
N LEU A 99 12.62 -3.91 -17.79
CA LEU A 99 13.46 -4.54 -18.78
C LEU A 99 13.85 -3.48 -19.81
N CYS A 100 15.09 -3.00 -19.71
CA CYS A 100 15.69 -2.18 -20.75
C CYS A 100 15.60 -2.91 -22.09
N VAL A 101 14.65 -2.50 -22.94
CA VAL A 101 14.66 -2.88 -24.34
C VAL A 101 15.93 -2.29 -24.94
N HIS A 102 16.76 -3.14 -25.54
CA HIS A 102 17.99 -2.71 -26.19
C HIS A 102 17.65 -1.68 -27.28
N GLN A 103 17.96 -0.40 -27.06
CA GLN A 103 17.53 0.68 -27.97
C GLN A 103 18.31 0.69 -29.30
N TYR A 104 19.56 0.21 -29.28
CA TYR A 104 20.49 0.29 -30.41
C TYR A 104 20.50 -0.95 -31.30
N ASN A 105 20.04 -2.10 -30.81
CA ASN A 105 19.99 -3.34 -31.58
C ASN A 105 18.55 -3.62 -31.98
N SER A 106 18.25 -3.52 -33.28
CA SER A 106 16.90 -3.67 -33.84
C SER A 106 16.30 -5.05 -33.60
N GLU A 107 17.11 -6.12 -33.64
CA GLU A 107 16.65 -7.48 -33.41
C GLU A 107 16.26 -7.70 -31.95
N LEU A 108 17.13 -7.32 -31.01
CA LEU A 108 16.87 -7.39 -29.57
C LEU A 108 15.71 -6.47 -29.17
N LYS A 109 15.57 -5.31 -29.82
CA LYS A 109 14.42 -4.43 -29.65
C LYS A 109 13.11 -5.11 -30.03
N SER A 110 13.06 -5.74 -31.20
CA SER A 110 11.87 -6.44 -31.69
C SER A 110 11.49 -7.64 -30.82
N SER A 111 12.50 -8.35 -30.29
CA SER A 111 12.31 -9.47 -29.36
C SER A 111 11.76 -8.99 -28.03
N GLY A 112 12.33 -7.90 -27.48
CA GLY A 112 11.85 -7.25 -26.27
C GLY A 112 10.39 -6.80 -26.40
N ILE A 113 10.04 -6.07 -27.46
CA ILE A 113 8.66 -5.62 -27.71
C ILE A 113 7.68 -6.79 -27.80
N ARG A 114 8.04 -7.87 -28.50
CA ARG A 114 7.20 -9.09 -28.58
C ARG A 114 6.98 -9.73 -27.22
N SER A 115 8.01 -9.76 -26.37
CA SER A 115 7.86 -10.27 -25.00
C SER A 115 6.88 -9.42 -24.18
N PHE A 116 6.91 -8.09 -24.31
CA PHE A 116 5.92 -7.20 -23.66
C PHE A 116 4.51 -7.42 -24.16
N ALA A 117 4.30 -7.55 -25.47
CA ALA A 117 2.99 -7.81 -26.05
C ALA A 117 2.38 -9.10 -25.46
N ALA A 118 3.19 -10.15 -25.28
CA ALA A 118 2.76 -11.38 -24.64
C ALA A 118 2.39 -11.20 -23.15
N PHE A 119 3.15 -10.41 -22.39
CA PHE A 119 2.82 -10.09 -20.99
C PHE A 119 1.55 -9.26 -20.86
N ILE A 120 1.37 -8.25 -21.72
CA ILE A 120 0.16 -7.41 -21.75
C ILE A 120 -1.06 -8.28 -22.08
N ALA A 121 -0.96 -9.13 -23.12
CA ALA A 121 -2.04 -10.03 -23.52
C ALA A 121 -2.45 -11.02 -22.42
N ARG A 122 -1.53 -11.36 -21.50
CA ARG A 122 -1.78 -12.27 -20.38
C ARG A 122 -2.15 -11.55 -19.08
N SER A 123 -1.99 -10.24 -19.01
CA SER A 123 -2.32 -9.44 -17.83
C SER A 123 -3.80 -9.09 -17.81
N GLN A 124 -4.45 -9.23 -16.65
CA GLN A 124 -5.87 -8.87 -16.49
C GLN A 124 -6.09 -7.38 -16.26
N ASN A 125 -5.11 -6.70 -15.65
CA ASN A 125 -5.17 -5.27 -15.37
C ASN A 125 -3.79 -4.64 -15.62
N MET A 126 -3.81 -3.40 -16.08
CA MET A 126 -2.64 -2.54 -16.22
C MET A 126 -2.72 -1.41 -15.19
N LEU A 127 -1.68 -1.28 -14.37
CA LEU A 127 -1.50 -0.18 -13.42
C LEU A 127 -0.49 0.79 -14.01
N LEU A 128 -0.94 2.02 -14.29
CA LEU A 128 -0.07 3.11 -14.74
C LEU A 128 0.21 4.05 -13.57
N LEU A 129 1.46 4.14 -13.14
CA LEU A 129 1.89 5.20 -12.23
C LEU A 129 2.18 6.44 -13.07
N TRP A 130 1.26 7.41 -13.02
CA TRP A 130 1.37 8.64 -13.78
C TRP A 130 2.26 9.65 -13.07
N SER A 131 3.15 10.29 -13.82
CA SER A 131 4.03 11.37 -13.37
C SER A 131 3.96 12.54 -14.37
N PRO A 132 3.97 13.80 -13.92
CA PRO A 132 3.80 14.98 -14.79
C PRO A 132 4.91 15.14 -15.84
N ASP A 133 6.06 14.48 -15.67
CA ASP A 133 7.14 14.45 -16.67
C ASP A 133 6.76 13.72 -17.97
N CYS A 134 5.69 12.90 -17.97
CA CYS A 134 5.24 12.15 -19.14
C CYS A 134 4.32 12.93 -20.10
N SER A 135 3.96 14.18 -19.80
CA SER A 135 3.02 14.97 -20.62
C SER A 135 3.66 16.12 -21.40
N LYS A 136 4.94 16.00 -21.78
CA LYS A 136 5.63 16.97 -22.63
C LYS A 136 5.67 16.54 -24.09
#